data_AF-A0A081DC26-F1
#
_entry.id   AF-A0A081DC26-F1
#
_cell.length_a   1.000
_cell.length_b   1.000
_cell.length_c   1.000
_cell.angle_alpha   90.00
_cell.angle_beta   90.00
_cell.angle_gamma   90.00
#
_symmetry.space_group_name_H-M   'P 1'
#
loop_
_entity.id
_entity.type
_entity.pdbx_description
1 polymer ?
#
loop_
_entity_poly.entity_id
_entity_poly.type
_entity_poly.pdbx_seq_one_letter_code
_entity_poly.pdbx_strand_id
1 'polypeptide(L)'
;MRNDSTKARGTDLKLIHLPLQTKKIKESDIITALKAIIEAPKPLLIHCWHGSDRTGVVVAAYRMVFENWSKEKAIAEFRQKEYGYHEKWYPHLIGLLENLDTIAIKQELGLE
;
A
#
# COMPACT_ATOMS: atom_id res chain seq x y z
N MET A 1 0.99 18.23 -2.62
CA MET A 1 0.31 16.99 -2.20
C MET A 1 -0.05 17.14 -0.72
N ARG A 2 -1.24 16.73 -0.27
CA ARG A 2 -1.66 16.91 1.14
C ARG A 2 -0.80 16.03 2.06
N ASN A 3 -0.39 16.57 3.21
CA ASN A 3 0.25 15.85 4.31
C ASN A 3 -0.46 16.22 5.63
N ASP A 4 -0.11 15.51 6.71
CA ASP A 4 -0.72 15.69 8.03
C ASP A 4 0.21 16.37 9.04
N SER A 5 1.25 17.08 8.59
CA SER A 5 2.23 17.72 9.49
C SER A 5 1.56 18.68 10.48
N THR A 6 0.55 19.43 10.04
CA THR A 6 -0.23 20.31 10.90
C THR A 6 -1.08 19.54 11.90
N LYS A 7 -1.67 18.41 11.51
CA LYS A 7 -2.57 17.61 12.37
C LYS A 7 -1.80 16.83 13.43
N ALA A 8 -0.59 16.36 13.11
CA ALA A 8 0.26 15.63 14.04
C ALA A 8 1.01 16.55 15.03
N ARG A 9 0.84 17.88 14.92
CA ARG A 9 1.54 18.82 15.78
C ARG A 9 1.16 18.60 17.25
N GLY A 10 2.18 18.48 18.12
CA GLY A 10 1.98 18.23 19.54
C GLY A 10 1.69 16.76 19.88
N THR A 11 1.85 15.85 18.92
CA THR A 11 1.84 14.40 19.14
C THR A 11 3.25 13.84 19.01
N ASP A 12 3.50 12.66 19.56
CA ASP A 12 4.75 11.92 19.38
C ASP A 12 4.77 11.07 18.09
N LEU A 13 3.83 11.33 17.16
CA LEU A 13 3.74 10.58 15.91
C LEU A 13 4.89 10.92 14.98
N LYS A 14 5.69 9.91 14.62
CA LYS A 14 6.66 10.02 13.53
C LYS A 14 5.95 9.88 12.18
N LEU A 15 5.83 10.98 11.45
CA LEU A 15 5.22 10.98 10.11
C LEU A 15 6.21 10.52 9.04
N ILE A 16 5.82 9.50 8.27
CA ILE A 16 6.49 9.10 7.03
C ILE A 16 5.55 9.48 5.87
N HIS A 17 5.96 10.46 5.07
CA HIS A 17 5.14 10.97 3.97
C HIS A 17 5.59 10.36 2.63
N LEU A 18 4.77 9.45 2.09
CA LEU A 18 4.98 8.85 0.77
C LEU A 18 3.93 9.37 -0.22
N PRO A 19 4.27 10.36 -1.06
CA PRO A 19 3.33 10.93 -2.02
C PRO A 19 3.05 9.97 -3.19
N LEU A 20 1.93 9.24 -3.12
CA LEU A 20 1.47 8.35 -4.21
C LEU A 20 0.35 8.97 -5.06
N GLN A 21 0.54 8.97 -6.38
CA GLN A 21 -0.48 9.41 -7.34
C GLN A 21 -1.29 8.20 -7.83
N THR A 22 -2.54 8.04 -7.40
CA THR A 22 -3.36 6.84 -7.67
C THR A 22 -3.40 6.45 -9.15
N LYS A 23 -3.44 7.43 -10.08
CA LYS A 23 -3.51 7.19 -11.54
C LYS A 23 -2.20 6.67 -12.17
N LYS A 24 -1.09 6.72 -11.43
CA LYS A 24 0.27 6.46 -11.94
C LYS A 24 1.06 5.52 -11.04
N ILE A 25 0.39 4.81 -10.11
CA ILE A 25 1.07 3.89 -9.21
C ILE A 25 1.73 2.79 -10.04
N LYS A 26 2.98 2.48 -9.69
CA LYS A 26 3.75 1.38 -10.27
C LYS A 26 4.29 0.47 -9.17
N GLU A 27 4.86 -0.66 -9.55
CA GLU A 27 5.47 -1.61 -8.63
C GLU A 27 6.57 -0.97 -7.76
N SER A 28 7.40 -0.07 -8.31
CA SER A 28 8.41 0.67 -7.55
C SER A 28 7.84 1.50 -6.40
N ASP A 29 6.62 2.04 -6.58
CA ASP A 29 5.93 2.77 -5.52
C ASP A 29 5.47 1.83 -4.40
N ILE A 30 5.02 0.63 -4.76
CA ILE A 30 4.64 -0.44 -3.83
C ILE A 30 5.87 -0.87 -3.03
N ILE A 31 6.99 -1.15 -3.69
CA ILE A 31 8.25 -1.53 -3.03
C ILE A 31 8.68 -0.44 -2.03
N THR A 32 8.66 0.82 -2.45
CA THR A 32 8.99 1.96 -1.57
C THR A 32 8.08 2.00 -0.34
N ALA A 33 6.77 1.76 -0.52
CA ALA A 33 5.81 1.71 0.59
C ALA A 33 6.05 0.52 1.53
N LEU A 34 6.29 -0.68 0.99
CA LEU A 34 6.56 -1.88 1.77
C LEU A 34 7.88 -1.76 2.55
N LYS A 35 8.93 -1.19 1.94
CA LYS A 35 10.19 -0.89 2.61
C LYS A 35 10.00 0.08 3.78
N ALA A 36 9.26 1.17 3.57
CA ALA A 36 8.93 2.10 4.64
C ALA A 36 8.12 1.44 5.77
N ILE A 37 7.23 0.50 5.44
CA ILE A 37 6.52 -0.29 6.44
C ILE A 37 7.50 -1.13 7.26
N ILE A 38 8.47 -1.81 6.65
CA ILE A 38 9.47 -2.63 7.37
C ILE A 38 10.30 -1.75 8.31
N GLU A 39 10.82 -0.64 7.81
CA GLU A 39 11.77 0.22 8.53
C GLU A 39 11.11 1.07 9.64
N ALA A 40 9.80 1.28 9.57
CA ALA A 40 9.08 2.09 10.54
C ALA A 40 8.90 1.38 11.90
N PRO A 41 9.03 2.11 13.03
CA PRO A 41 8.74 1.57 14.35
C PRO A 41 7.28 1.13 14.45
N LYS A 42 7.02 0.07 15.23
CA LYS A 42 5.68 -0.50 15.44
C LYS A 42 5.13 -0.09 16.81
N PRO A 43 3.79 0.04 16.96
CA PRO A 43 2.76 -0.10 15.93
C PRO A 43 2.78 1.08 14.94
N LEU A 44 2.31 0.85 13.71
CA LEU A 44 2.19 1.88 12.67
C LEU A 44 0.78 1.93 12.08
N LEU A 45 0.41 3.10 11.57
CA LEU A 45 -0.83 3.34 10.85
C LEU A 45 -0.49 3.75 9.41
N ILE A 46 -1.09 3.07 8.43
CA ILE A 46 -1.08 3.50 7.03
C ILE A 46 -2.43 4.09 6.66
N HIS A 47 -2.43 5.22 5.96
CA HIS A 47 -3.65 5.81 5.44
C HIS A 47 -3.37 6.59 4.15
N CYS A 48 -4.43 6.95 3.44
CA CYS A 48 -4.37 7.95 2.38
C CYS A 48 -5.38 9.05 2.67
N TRP A 49 -6.03 9.64 1.67
CA TRP A 49 -7.08 10.62 1.94
C TRP A 49 -8.41 9.95 2.33
N HIS A 50 -8.84 8.92 1.60
CA HIS A 50 -10.10 8.19 1.86
C HIS A 50 -9.90 6.80 2.48
N GLY A 51 -8.65 6.34 2.62
CA GLY A 51 -8.35 4.98 3.09
C GLY A 51 -8.64 3.86 2.08
N SER A 52 -9.07 4.19 0.86
CA SER A 52 -9.50 3.20 -0.14
C SER A 52 -8.40 2.77 -1.11
N ASP A 53 -8.13 3.53 -2.18
CA ASP A 53 -7.35 3.01 -3.33
C ASP A 53 -5.85 2.83 -3.03
N ARG A 54 -5.18 3.92 -2.60
CA ARG A 54 -3.72 3.91 -2.29
C ARG A 54 -3.40 3.06 -1.07
N THR A 55 -4.27 3.08 -0.08
CA THR A 55 -4.11 2.27 1.12
C THR A 55 -4.35 0.81 0.77
N GLY A 56 -5.45 0.50 0.09
CA GLY A 56 -5.82 -0.86 -0.28
C GLY A 56 -4.80 -1.54 -1.19
N VAL A 57 -4.22 -0.84 -2.18
CA VAL A 57 -3.18 -1.46 -3.04
C VAL A 57 -1.91 -1.81 -2.26
N VAL A 58 -1.49 -0.97 -1.31
CA VAL A 58 -0.35 -1.25 -0.44
C VAL A 58 -0.66 -2.38 0.53
N VAL A 59 -1.87 -2.42 1.10
CA VAL A 59 -2.32 -3.52 1.98
C VAL A 59 -2.36 -4.83 1.20
N ALA A 60 -2.95 -4.86 0.00
CA ALA A 60 -3.02 -6.06 -0.82
C ALA A 60 -1.62 -6.59 -1.18
N ALA A 61 -0.69 -5.70 -1.57
CA ALA A 61 0.70 -6.08 -1.78
C ALA A 61 1.36 -6.62 -0.50
N TYR A 62 1.08 -6.00 0.65
CA TYR A 62 1.57 -6.48 1.94
C TYR A 62 1.08 -7.91 2.25
N ARG A 63 -0.22 -8.19 2.03
CA ARG A 63 -0.79 -9.56 2.18
C ARG A 63 -0.05 -10.58 1.34
N MET A 64 0.24 -10.24 0.08
CA MET A 64 0.92 -11.14 -0.85
C MET A 64 2.39 -11.37 -0.46
N VAL A 65 3.11 -10.31 -0.09
CA VAL A 65 4.56 -10.34 0.16
C VAL A 65 4.88 -10.91 1.54
N PHE A 66 4.23 -10.43 2.60
CA PHE A 66 4.60 -10.79 3.97
C PHE A 66 3.76 -11.94 4.54
N GLU A 67 2.49 -12.04 4.12
CA GLU A 67 1.56 -13.05 4.64
C GLU A 67 1.38 -14.23 3.68
N ASN A 68 2.08 -14.22 2.53
CA ASN A 68 2.01 -15.25 1.50
C ASN A 68 0.58 -15.53 0.99
N TRP A 69 -0.29 -14.51 0.99
CA TRP A 69 -1.60 -14.66 0.38
C TRP A 69 -1.47 -14.82 -1.13
N SER A 70 -2.35 -15.63 -1.72
CA SER A 70 -2.47 -15.68 -3.17
C SER A 70 -2.96 -14.33 -3.71
N LYS A 71 -2.63 -14.04 -4.98
CA LYS A 71 -3.02 -12.79 -5.63
C LYS A 71 -4.55 -12.62 -5.62
N GLU A 72 -5.26 -13.70 -5.90
CA GLU A 72 -6.73 -13.75 -5.95
C GLU A 72 -7.33 -13.39 -4.59
N LYS A 73 -6.77 -13.93 -3.50
CA LYS A 73 -7.27 -13.68 -2.14
C LYS A 73 -7.06 -12.21 -1.72
N ALA A 74 -5.86 -11.67 -1.96
CA ALA A 74 -5.57 -10.27 -1.63
C ALA A 74 -6.35 -9.28 -2.51
N ILE A 75 -6.57 -9.59 -3.79
CA ILE A 75 -7.44 -8.80 -4.67
C ILE A 75 -8.90 -8.88 -4.23
N ALA A 76 -9.36 -10.05 -3.77
CA ALA A 76 -10.71 -10.20 -3.24
C ALA A 76 -10.93 -9.34 -1.99
N GLU A 77 -9.96 -9.31 -1.06
CA GLU A 77 -9.99 -8.37 0.09
C GLU A 77 -10.01 -6.91 -0.40
N PHE A 78 -9.13 -6.55 -1.34
CA PHE A 78 -9.07 -5.18 -1.88
C PHE A 78 -10.39 -4.71 -2.53
N ARG A 79 -11.15 -5.63 -3.14
CA ARG A 79 -12.45 -5.38 -3.77
C ARG A 79 -13.64 -5.42 -2.81
N GLN A 80 -13.43 -5.72 -1.53
CA GLN A 80 -14.51 -5.67 -0.54
C GLN A 80 -15.13 -4.26 -0.49
N LYS A 81 -16.47 -4.21 -0.49
CA LYS A 81 -17.22 -2.96 -0.66
C LYS A 81 -16.98 -1.99 0.49
N GLU A 82 -16.76 -2.50 1.69
CA GLU A 82 -16.43 -1.78 2.91
C GLU A 82 -15.16 -0.94 2.81
N TYR A 83 -14.20 -1.32 1.96
CA TYR A 83 -12.96 -0.54 1.75
C TYR A 83 -13.10 0.53 0.65
N GLY A 84 -14.18 0.48 -0.14
CA GLY A 84 -14.54 1.56 -1.07
C GLY A 84 -13.58 1.76 -2.24
N TYR A 85 -12.93 0.70 -2.73
CA TYR A 85 -12.07 0.79 -3.92
C TYR A 85 -12.85 1.33 -5.14
N HIS A 86 -12.35 2.41 -5.73
CA HIS A 86 -12.96 3.08 -6.88
C HIS A 86 -12.57 2.39 -8.19
N GLU A 87 -12.98 1.14 -8.37
CA GLU A 87 -12.56 0.30 -9.51
C GLU A 87 -12.84 0.95 -10.87
N LYS A 88 -13.97 1.64 -11.02
CA LYS A 88 -14.31 2.35 -12.26
C LYS A 88 -13.33 3.48 -12.61
N TRP A 89 -12.66 4.06 -11.62
CA TRP A 89 -11.76 5.20 -11.78
C TRP A 89 -10.29 4.77 -11.89
N TYR A 90 -9.93 3.67 -11.23
CA TYR A 90 -8.55 3.19 -11.15
C TYR A 90 -8.40 1.69 -11.49
N PRO A 91 -9.02 1.16 -12.56
CA PRO A 91 -9.06 -0.28 -12.82
C PRO A 91 -7.66 -0.90 -12.97
N HIS A 92 -6.68 -0.10 -13.41
CA HIS A 92 -5.28 -0.51 -13.54
C HIS A 92 -4.64 -1.04 -12.23
N LEU A 93 -5.18 -0.70 -11.05
CA LEU A 93 -4.64 -1.21 -9.78
C LEU A 93 -4.83 -2.72 -9.65
N ILE A 94 -5.88 -3.29 -10.27
CA ILE A 94 -6.06 -4.74 -10.31
C ILE A 94 -4.97 -5.37 -11.17
N GLY A 95 -4.77 -4.85 -12.39
CA GLY A 95 -3.69 -5.31 -13.26
C GLY A 95 -2.31 -5.15 -12.61
N LEU A 96 -2.08 -4.09 -11.84
CA LEU A 96 -0.85 -3.94 -11.06
C LEU A 96 -0.69 -5.10 -10.06
N LEU A 97 -1.71 -5.37 -9.23
CA LEU A 97 -1.69 -6.45 -8.24
C LEU A 97 -1.57 -7.84 -8.86
N GLU A 98 -2.25 -8.10 -9.97
CA GLU A 98 -2.17 -9.36 -10.73
C GLU A 98 -0.77 -9.60 -11.28
N ASN A 99 -0.06 -8.54 -11.67
CA ASN A 99 1.27 -8.63 -12.28
C ASN A 99 2.43 -8.40 -11.31
N LEU A 100 2.17 -8.15 -10.01
CA LEU A 100 3.25 -7.98 -9.03
C LEU A 100 4.19 -9.19 -9.01
N ASP A 101 5.48 -8.96 -9.15
CA ASP A 101 6.50 -10.00 -8.95
C ASP A 101 6.85 -10.09 -7.45
N THR A 102 6.07 -10.89 -6.73
CA THR A 102 6.22 -11.02 -5.28
C THR A 102 7.55 -11.65 -4.87
N ILE A 103 8.19 -12.43 -5.76
CA ILE A 103 9.50 -13.05 -5.49
C ILE A 103 10.58 -11.97 -5.61
N ALA A 104 10.61 -11.23 -6.72
CA ALA A 104 11.56 -10.14 -6.91
C ALA A 104 11.43 -9.07 -5.80
N ILE A 105 10.19 -8.73 -5.40
CA ILE A 105 9.94 -7.79 -4.31
C ILE A 105 10.50 -8.31 -2.98
N LYS A 106 10.30 -9.60 -2.64
CA LYS A 106 10.87 -10.17 -1.41
C LYS A 106 12.39 -10.10 -1.39
N GLN A 107 13.03 -10.39 -2.52
CA GLN A 107 14.48 -10.29 -2.68
C GLN A 107 14.97 -8.85 -2.50
N GLU A 108 14.30 -7.88 -3.12
CA GLU A 108 14.65 -6.46 -2.98
C GLU A 108 14.46 -5.95 -1.53
N LEU A 109 13.50 -6.52 -0.80
CA LEU A 109 13.25 -6.22 0.61
C LEU A 109 14.14 -7.03 1.59
N GLY A 110 14.98 -7.95 1.09
CA GLY A 110 15.85 -8.78 1.92
C GLY A 110 15.09 -9.78 2.81
N LEU A 111 13.96 -10.29 2.33
CA LEU A 111 13.09 -11.24 3.04
C LEU A 111 13.35 -12.71 2.65
N GLU A 112 14.32 -12.96 1.77
CA GLU A 112 14.78 -14.28 1.31
C GLU A 112 16.27 -14.47 1.63
#